data_AF-A0A0F6MLZ7-F1
#
_entry.id   AF-A0A0F6MLZ7-F1
#
_cell.length_a   1.000
_cell.length_b   1.000
_cell.length_c   1.000
_cell.angle_alpha   90.00
_cell.angle_beta   90.00
_cell.angle_gamma   90.00
#
_symmetry.space_group_name_H-M   'P 1'
#
loop_
_entity.id
_entity.type
_entity.pdbx_description
1 polymer ?
#
loop_
_entity_poly.entity_id
_entity_poly.type
_entity_poly.pdbx_seq_one_letter_code
_entity_poly.pdbx_strand_id
1 'polypeptide(L)'
;MCKYCDDIDIAFKNGQTDPRKSFMQIYELLLNKIENAQLTIYAGDCKFKDMLTIIDEEIHYTVCFYLQCPACGAFYFLGACIRGAPVYEKLESITEKEIKNKLWGKEGTFFNNPAQN
;
A
#
# COMPACT_ATOMS: atom_id res chain seq x y z
N MET A 1 19.09 1.42 -9.52
CA MET A 1 17.79 0.73 -9.54
C MET A 1 17.79 -0.31 -8.45
N CYS A 2 16.70 -0.38 -7.68
CA CYS A 2 16.55 -1.40 -6.64
C CYS A 2 15.77 -2.56 -7.24
N LYS A 3 16.35 -3.77 -7.23
CA LYS A 3 15.75 -4.96 -7.85
C LYS A 3 14.33 -5.31 -7.34
N TYR A 4 13.92 -4.81 -6.19
CA TYR A 4 12.58 -5.03 -5.64
C TYR A 4 11.55 -3.96 -6.05
N CYS A 5 12.02 -2.81 -6.51
CA CYS A 5 11.22 -1.63 -6.82
C CYS A 5 10.88 -1.50 -8.30
N ASP A 6 11.72 -2.01 -9.20
CA ASP A 6 11.64 -1.67 -10.63
C ASP A 6 10.29 -2.06 -11.25
N ASP A 7 9.77 -3.24 -10.92
CA ASP A 7 8.45 -3.72 -11.34
C ASP A 7 7.29 -3.00 -10.63
N ILE A 8 7.44 -2.59 -9.37
CA ILE A 8 6.47 -1.74 -8.67
C ILE A 8 6.38 -0.37 -9.35
N ASP A 9 7.52 0.25 -9.64
CA ASP A 9 7.62 1.56 -10.27
C ASP A 9 6.93 1.54 -11.64
N ILE A 10 7.17 0.50 -12.44
CA ILE A 10 6.51 0.29 -13.74
C ILE A 10 5.00 0.08 -13.54
N ALA A 11 4.61 -0.80 -12.63
CA ALA A 11 3.21 -1.12 -12.39
C ALA A 11 2.41 0.09 -11.89
N PHE A 12 2.97 0.89 -10.98
CA PHE A 12 2.33 2.10 -10.46
C PHE A 12 2.20 3.18 -11.53
N LYS A 13 3.24 3.37 -12.35
CA LYS A 13 3.19 4.31 -13.49
C LYS A 13 2.12 3.91 -14.49
N ASN A 14 2.01 2.63 -14.83
CA ASN A 14 0.95 2.13 -15.72
C ASN A 14 -0.44 2.23 -15.07
N GLY A 15 -0.51 1.96 -13.77
CA GLY A 15 -1.72 2.07 -12.95
C GLY A 15 -2.28 3.49 -12.91
N GLN A 16 -1.47 4.54 -13.09
CA GLN A 16 -1.97 5.91 -13.18
C GLN A 16 -2.76 6.17 -14.47
N THR A 17 -2.45 5.47 -15.56
CA THR A 17 -3.14 5.62 -16.86
C THR A 17 -4.51 4.95 -16.86
N ASP A 18 -4.60 3.71 -16.35
CA ASP A 18 -5.85 2.94 -16.27
C ASP A 18 -6.04 2.34 -14.86
N PRO A 19 -6.42 3.15 -13.84
CA PRO A 19 -6.31 2.71 -12.46
C PRO A 19 -7.20 1.54 -12.07
N ARG A 20 -8.43 1.50 -12.59
CA ARG A 20 -9.39 0.42 -12.29
C ARG A 20 -8.99 -0.90 -12.95
N LYS A 21 -8.50 -0.86 -14.19
CA LYS A 21 -8.08 -2.07 -14.92
C LYS A 21 -6.81 -2.68 -14.34
N SER A 22 -5.93 -1.84 -13.81
CA SER A 22 -4.64 -2.27 -13.26
C SER A 22 -4.74 -2.80 -11.82
N PHE A 23 -5.89 -2.64 -11.16
CA PHE A 23 -6.03 -2.91 -9.73
C PHE A 23 -5.67 -4.32 -9.31
N MET A 24 -6.28 -5.33 -9.93
CA MET A 24 -6.01 -6.72 -9.56
C MET A 24 -4.56 -7.11 -9.83
N GLN A 25 -4.00 -6.69 -10.96
CA GLN A 25 -2.59 -6.97 -11.29
C GLN A 25 -1.63 -6.33 -10.29
N ILE A 26 -1.87 -5.07 -9.89
CA ILE A 26 -1.04 -4.38 -8.91
C ILE A 26 -1.20 -5.01 -7.53
N TYR A 27 -2.42 -5.36 -7.13
CA TYR A 27 -2.68 -6.05 -5.87
C TYR A 27 -1.91 -7.37 -5.78
N GLU A 28 -1.98 -8.21 -6.82
CA GLU A 28 -1.26 -9.49 -6.87
C GLU A 28 0.26 -9.32 -6.83
N LEU A 29 0.80 -8.34 -7.55
CA LEU A 29 2.22 -7.99 -7.52
C LEU A 29 2.67 -7.61 -6.10
N LEU A 30 1.94 -6.71 -5.45
CA LEU A 30 2.27 -6.24 -4.11
C LEU A 30 2.12 -7.36 -3.07
N LEU A 31 1.06 -8.17 -3.17
CA LEU A 31 0.87 -9.32 -2.30
C LEU A 31 2.05 -10.29 -2.40
N ASN A 32 2.44 -10.66 -3.62
CA ASN A 32 3.58 -11.55 -3.84
C ASN A 32 4.87 -10.99 -3.23
N LYS A 33 5.13 -9.69 -3.40
CA LYS A 33 6.31 -9.05 -2.80
C LYS A 33 6.28 -9.01 -1.28
N ILE A 34 5.11 -8.78 -0.69
CA ILE A 34 4.92 -8.81 0.77
C ILE A 34 5.18 -10.21 1.31
N GLU A 35 4.62 -11.24 0.68
CA GLU A 35 4.82 -12.65 1.08
C GLU A 35 6.28 -13.11 0.96
N ASN A 36 7.03 -12.53 0.02
CA ASN A 36 8.45 -12.80 -0.17
C ASN A 36 9.38 -11.82 0.59
N ALA A 37 8.85 -11.02 1.52
CA ALA A 37 9.59 -10.02 2.30
C ALA A 37 10.41 -9.01 1.45
N GLN A 38 9.99 -8.79 0.20
CA GLN A 38 10.56 -7.80 -0.71
C GLN A 38 9.93 -6.42 -0.55
N LEU A 39 8.78 -6.38 0.12
CA LEU A 39 8.04 -5.18 0.46
C LEU A 39 7.41 -5.37 1.84
N THR A 40 7.40 -4.33 2.66
CA THR A 40 6.86 -4.39 4.01
C THR A 40 5.66 -3.45 4.12
N ILE A 41 4.62 -3.86 4.85
CA ILE A 41 3.53 -2.97 5.25
C ILE A 41 4.10 -2.04 6.33
N TYR A 42 4.38 -0.79 5.96
CA TYR A 42 4.86 0.20 6.91
C TYR A 42 3.71 0.69 7.79
N ALA A 43 2.61 1.10 7.16
CA ALA A 43 1.37 1.44 7.85
C ALA A 43 0.18 1.10 6.95
N GLY A 44 -0.91 0.57 7.48
CA GLY A 44 -2.07 0.18 6.69
C GLY A 44 -3.33 0.04 7.53
N ASP A 45 -4.45 -0.01 6.83
CA ASP A 45 -5.77 -0.08 7.44
C ASP A 45 -6.13 -1.48 7.98
N CYS A 46 -5.59 -2.53 7.37
CA CYS A 46 -5.87 -3.91 7.73
C CYS A 46 -4.69 -4.81 7.33
N LYS A 47 -4.82 -6.13 7.50
CA LYS A 47 -3.87 -7.04 6.84
C LYS A 47 -4.06 -6.92 5.33
N PHE A 48 -2.96 -6.94 4.57
CA PHE A 48 -3.03 -6.72 3.12
C PHE A 48 -3.97 -7.71 2.40
N LYS A 49 -3.99 -8.97 2.84
CA LYS A 49 -4.87 -10.03 2.29
C LYS A 49 -6.36 -9.78 2.53
N ASP A 50 -6.71 -9.01 3.55
CA ASP A 50 -8.10 -8.75 3.93
C ASP A 50 -8.69 -7.55 3.15
N MET A 51 -7.85 -6.82 2.40
CA MET A 51 -8.25 -5.64 1.63
C MET A 51 -9.43 -5.91 0.70
N LEU A 52 -9.37 -7.00 -0.07
CA LEU A 52 -10.42 -7.31 -1.05
C LEU A 52 -11.74 -7.64 -0.35
N THR A 53 -11.70 -8.41 0.74
CA THR A 53 -12.90 -8.72 1.53
C THR A 53 -13.52 -7.46 2.14
N ILE A 54 -12.73 -6.56 2.72
CA ILE A 54 -13.25 -5.30 3.29
C ILE A 54 -13.93 -4.43 2.24
N ILE A 55 -13.40 -4.40 1.02
CA ILE A 55 -13.95 -3.64 -0.10
C ILE A 55 -15.22 -4.32 -0.64
N ASP A 56 -15.21 -5.64 -0.84
CA ASP A 56 -16.32 -6.41 -1.41
C ASP A 56 -17.54 -6.46 -0.46
N GLU A 57 -17.29 -6.61 0.84
CA GLU A 57 -18.33 -6.60 1.89
C GLU A 57 -18.71 -5.17 2.33
N GLU A 58 -18.13 -4.14 1.72
CA GLU A 58 -18.34 -2.71 2.04
C GLU A 58 -18.17 -2.37 3.54
N ILE A 59 -17.32 -3.12 4.27
CA ILE A 59 -17.05 -2.91 5.70
C ILE A 59 -16.47 -1.50 5.94
N HIS A 60 -15.60 -1.04 5.04
CA HIS A 60 -15.08 0.31 5.03
C HIS A 60 -14.96 0.84 3.60
N TYR A 61 -15.27 2.13 3.40
CA TYR A 61 -15.36 2.71 2.06
C TYR A 61 -14.03 2.84 1.33
N THR A 62 -12.95 2.97 2.10
CA THR A 62 -11.59 3.16 1.59
C THR A 62 -10.62 2.33 2.41
N VAL A 63 -9.70 1.64 1.74
CA VAL A 63 -8.59 0.88 2.34
C VAL A 63 -7.28 1.42 1.76
N CYS A 64 -6.36 1.77 2.64
CA CYS A 64 -5.09 2.40 2.32
C CYS A 64 -3.91 1.65 2.93
N PHE A 65 -2.77 1.70 2.23
CA PHE A 65 -1.50 1.15 2.65
C PHE A 65 -0.36 2.08 2.27
N TYR A 66 0.54 2.29 3.21
CA TYR A 66 1.91 2.74 3.01
C TYR A 66 2.83 1.52 3.08
N LEU A 67 3.54 1.29 1.99
CA LEU A 67 4.44 0.15 1.80
C LEU A 67 5.87 0.68 1.73
N GLN A 68 6.82 -0.06 2.29
CA GLN A 68 8.23 0.31 2.30
C GLN A 68 9.09 -0.82 1.73
N CYS A 69 9.99 -0.49 0.81
CA CYS A 69 11.02 -1.41 0.37
C CYS A 69 12.10 -1.52 1.48
N PRO A 70 12.31 -2.69 2.10
CA PRO A 70 13.29 -2.84 3.17
C PRO A 70 14.74 -2.70 2.68
N ALA A 71 15.00 -2.84 1.37
CA ALA A 71 16.35 -2.80 0.81
C ALA A 71 16.85 -1.38 0.48
N CYS A 72 15.97 -0.48 0.05
CA CYS A 72 16.36 0.88 -0.34
C CYS A 72 15.58 1.99 0.39
N GLY A 73 14.60 1.63 1.22
CA GLY A 73 13.78 2.58 1.98
C GLY A 73 12.70 3.30 1.19
N ALA A 74 12.53 3.02 -0.11
CA ALA A 74 11.51 3.65 -0.94
C ALA A 74 10.09 3.40 -0.40
N PHE A 75 9.25 4.43 -0.44
CA PHE A 75 7.86 4.36 0.00
C PHE A 75 6.88 4.36 -1.16
N TYR A 76 5.80 3.62 -0.98
CA TYR A 76 4.69 3.51 -1.91
C TYR A 76 3.36 3.66 -1.19
N PHE A 77 2.39 4.27 -1.84
CA PHE A 77 1.01 4.37 -1.37
C PHE A 77 0.08 3.61 -2.32
N LEU A 78 -0.76 2.76 -1.75
CA LEU A 78 -1.91 2.15 -2.40
C LEU A 78 -3.17 2.57 -1.64
N GLY A 79 -4.14 3.15 -2.34
CA GLY A 79 -5.47 3.41 -1.79
C GLY A 79 -6.53 2.88 -2.72
N ALA A 80 -7.52 2.15 -2.22
CA ALA A 80 -8.69 1.74 -3.00
C ALA A 80 -9.97 2.17 -2.29
N CYS A 81 -10.91 2.72 -3.04
CA CYS A 81 -12.22 3.12 -2.56
C CYS A 81 -13.29 2.45 -3.40
N ILE A 82 -14.35 1.93 -2.76
CA ILE A 82 -15.47 1.29 -3.47
C ILE A 82 -16.18 2.23 -4.47
N ARG A 83 -16.07 3.55 -4.27
CA ARG A 83 -16.66 4.59 -5.13
C ARG A 83 -15.63 5.30 -6.02
N GLY A 84 -14.34 5.02 -5.85
CA GLY A 84 -13.25 5.77 -6.46
C GLY A 84 -12.44 4.96 -7.46
N ALA A 85 -11.54 5.63 -8.16
CA ALA A 85 -10.43 4.95 -8.80
C ALA A 85 -9.35 4.67 -7.73
N PRO A 86 -8.70 3.49 -7.75
CA PRO A 86 -7.55 3.27 -6.88
C PRO A 86 -6.42 4.27 -7.16
N VAL A 87 -5.61 4.54 -6.14
CA VAL A 87 -4.47 5.45 -6.19
C VAL A 87 -3.20 4.64 -6.00
N TYR A 88 -2.23 4.85 -6.89
CA TYR A 88 -0.91 4.24 -6.84
C TYR A 88 0.15 5.34 -6.93
N GLU A 89 0.94 5.48 -5.87
CA GLU A 89 1.91 6.57 -5.79
C GLU A 89 3.23 6.09 -5.20
N LYS A 90 4.34 6.56 -5.77
CA LYS A 90 5.67 6.45 -5.17
C LYS A 90 5.95 7.74 -4.42
N LEU A 91 6.33 7.62 -3.15
CA LEU A 91 6.50 8.76 -2.26
C LEU A 91 7.99 9.08 -2.09
N GLU A 92 8.32 10.37 -2.09
CA GLU A 92 9.67 10.84 -1.73
C GLU A 92 9.91 10.76 -0.22
N SER A 93 8.87 11.04 0.57
CA SER A 93 8.87 10.94 2.03
C SER A 93 7.45 10.73 2.56
N ILE A 94 7.35 10.39 3.84
CA ILE A 94 6.08 10.22 4.55
C ILE A 94 6.21 10.79 5.96
N THR A 95 5.15 11.44 6.43
CA THR A 95 5.06 11.97 7.79
C THR A 95 4.04 11.20 8.62
N GLU A 96 4.27 11.15 9.94
CA GLU A 96 3.33 10.56 10.90
C GLU A 96 1.93 11.19 10.83
N LYS A 97 1.86 12.50 10.57
CA LYS A 97 0.59 13.22 10.42
C LYS A 97 -0.21 12.69 9.23
N GLU A 98 0.43 12.39 8.10
CA GLU A 98 -0.24 11.84 6.93
C GLU A 98 -0.80 10.45 7.21
N ILE A 99 -0.01 9.60 7.87
CA ILE A 99 -0.44 8.25 8.29
C ILE A 99 -1.68 8.34 9.17
N LYS A 100 -1.62 9.14 10.25
CA LYS A 100 -2.71 9.28 11.23
C LYS A 100 -3.98 9.91 10.64
N ASN A 101 -3.86 10.71 9.58
CA ASN A 101 -5.01 11.36 8.95
C ASN A 101 -5.68 10.51 7.85
N LYS A 102 -4.93 9.63 7.18
CA LYS A 102 -5.42 8.85 6.03
C LYS A 102 -5.86 7.44 6.40
N LEU A 103 -5.27 6.86 7.44
CA LEU A 103 -5.58 5.50 7.88
C LEU A 103 -6.61 5.52 9.02
N TRP A 104 -7.55 4.58 8.97
CA TRP A 104 -8.44 4.25 10.06
C TRP A 104 -7.94 3.04 10.86
N GLY A 105 -7.09 2.20 10.25
CA GLY A 105 -6.47 1.06 10.91
C GLY A 105 -5.08 1.34 11.48
N LYS A 106 -4.51 0.30 12.08
CA LYS A 106 -3.21 0.36 12.78
C LYS A 106 -2.30 -0.82 12.43
N GLU A 107 -2.34 -1.28 11.19
CA GLU A 107 -1.48 -2.38 10.77
C GLU A 107 -0.14 -1.92 10.21
N GLY A 108 0.89 -2.75 10.38
CA GLY A 108 2.23 -2.49 9.85
C GLY A 108 3.28 -2.11 10.89
N THR A 109 4.53 -2.00 10.44
CA THR A 109 5.69 -1.82 11.32
C THR A 109 5.70 -0.49 12.07
N PHE A 110 5.09 0.56 11.53
CA PHE A 110 4.96 1.87 12.17
C PHE A 110 4.24 1.77 13.53
N PHE A 111 3.12 1.05 13.58
CA PHE A 111 2.32 0.91 14.81
C PHE A 111 2.87 -0.15 15.78
N ASN A 112 3.63 -1.11 15.26
CA ASN A 112 4.19 -2.21 16.04
C ASN A 112 5.57 -1.88 16.64
N ASN A 113 6.13 -0.69 16.37
CA ASN A 113 7.44 -0.31 16.88
C ASN A 113 7.32 0.36 18.27
N PRO A 114 7.88 -0.22 19.34
CA PRO A 114 7.77 0.32 20.71
C PRO A 114 8.45 1.68 20.92
N ALA A 115 9.26 2.17 19.96
CA ALA A 115 9.92 3.47 20.05
C ALA A 115 9.00 4.68 19.74
N GLN A 116 7.72 4.45 19.41
CA GLN A 116 6.75 5.50 19.08
C GLN A 116 5.50 5.53 19.98
N ASN A 117 5.50 4.75 21.08
CA ASN A 117 4.44 4.76 22.10
C ASN A 117 4.89 5.41 23.40
#